data_AF-A0A2E9YR51-F1
#
_entry.id   AF-A0A2E9YR51-F1
#
_cell.length_a   1.000
_cell.length_b   1.000
_cell.length_c   1.000
_cell.angle_alpha   90.00
_cell.angle_beta   90.00
_cell.angle_gamma   90.00
#
_symmetry.space_group_name_H-M   'P 1'
#
loop_
_entity.id
_entity.type
_entity.pdbx_description
1 polymer ?
#
loop_
_entity_poly.entity_id
_entity_poly.type
_entity_poly.pdbx_seq_one_letter_code
_entity_poly.pdbx_strand_id
1 'polypeptide(L)'
;KGMARDLNVPVLACSQLSRAIEQRPDHRPMLSDLRESGSIEQDADVVAFIHREDRYVDPEAWEKRYPTQEYPANIADIIVAKHRNGRTGGIKLYFQERFVKFEDLEIYQQDSVSA
;
A
#
# COMPACT_ATOMS: atom_id res chain seq x y z
N LYS A 1 9.99 -5.73 19.38
CA LYS A 1 8.87 -6.38 20.09
C LYS A 1 8.86 -6.15 21.60
N GLY A 2 9.97 -6.36 22.33
CA GLY A 2 10.04 -6.21 23.79
C GLY A 2 9.52 -4.86 24.29
N MET A 3 10.11 -3.76 23.81
CA MET A 3 9.73 -2.40 24.22
C MET A 3 8.24 -2.07 24.03
N ALA A 4 7.59 -2.54 22.95
CA ALA A 4 6.17 -2.29 22.71
C ALA A 4 5.26 -3.01 23.72
N ARG A 5 5.64 -4.24 24.10
CA ARG A 5 4.93 -5.03 25.11
C ARG A 5 5.15 -4.47 26.52
N ASP A 6 6.39 -4.10 26.83
CA ASP A 6 6.77 -3.61 28.16
C ASP A 6 6.10 -2.25 28.46
N LEU A 7 5.94 -1.41 27.45
CA LEU A 7 5.30 -0.09 27.58
C LEU A 7 3.80 -0.09 27.25
N ASN A 8 3.25 -1.21 26.77
CA ASN A 8 1.87 -1.33 26.32
C ASN A 8 1.43 -0.21 25.35
N VAL A 9 2.28 0.10 24.38
CA VAL A 9 2.00 1.12 23.35
C VAL A 9 2.13 0.52 21.94
N PRO A 10 1.30 0.97 20.97
CA PRO A 10 1.48 0.60 19.59
C PRO A 10 2.78 1.22 19.06
N VAL A 11 3.62 0.41 18.42
CA VAL A 11 4.84 0.86 17.76
C VAL A 11 4.67 0.71 16.25
N LEU A 12 4.78 1.83 15.55
CA LEU A 12 4.84 1.85 14.09
C LEU A 12 6.30 1.94 13.65
N ALA A 13 6.69 1.06 12.73
CA ALA A 13 8.00 1.10 12.09
C ALA A 13 7.82 1.15 10.57
N CYS A 14 8.58 2.00 9.91
CA CYS A 14 8.66 2.05 8.45
C CYS A 14 9.90 1.28 8.00
N SER A 15 9.76 0.48 6.96
CA SER A 15 10.87 -0.25 6.35
C SER A 15 10.84 -0.05 4.85
N GLN A 16 12.01 0.20 4.28
CA GLN A 16 12.18 0.24 2.83
C GLN A 16 12.18 -1.19 2.30
N LEU A 17 11.49 -1.42 1.18
CA LEU A 17 11.47 -2.71 0.51
C LEU A 17 12.77 -2.97 -0.25
N SER A 18 13.12 -4.26 -0.42
CA SER A 18 14.16 -4.66 -1.36
C SER A 18 13.82 -4.23 -2.78
N ARG A 19 14.85 -3.88 -3.58
CA ARG A 19 14.69 -3.54 -5.02
C ARG A 19 14.23 -4.73 -5.87
N ALA A 20 14.21 -5.95 -5.32
CA ALA A 20 13.69 -7.13 -6.01
C ALA A 20 12.24 -6.95 -6.53
N ILE A 21 11.46 -6.06 -5.90
CA ILE A 21 10.12 -5.68 -6.35
C ILE A 21 10.10 -5.09 -7.77
N GLU A 22 11.14 -4.36 -8.17
CA GLU A 22 11.24 -3.69 -9.47
C GLU A 22 11.44 -4.69 -10.63
N GLN A 23 11.85 -5.92 -10.32
CA GLN A 23 12.03 -6.96 -11.34
C GLN A 23 10.75 -7.74 -11.60
N ARG A 24 9.72 -7.59 -10.75
CA ARG A 24 8.45 -8.31 -10.91
C ARG A 24 7.51 -7.57 -11.86
N PRO A 25 6.77 -8.28 -12.72
CA PRO A 25 5.85 -7.65 -13.69
C PRO A 25 4.75 -6.80 -13.05
N ASP A 26 4.29 -7.18 -11.86
CA ASP A 26 3.19 -6.53 -11.14
C ASP A 26 3.66 -5.45 -10.15
N HIS A 27 4.97 -5.36 -9.88
CA HIS A 27 5.57 -4.44 -8.92
C HIS A 27 4.89 -4.43 -7.54
N ARG A 28 4.17 -5.51 -7.20
CA ARG A 28 3.29 -5.51 -6.04
C ARG A 28 4.04 -5.97 -4.80
N PRO A 29 4.07 -5.21 -3.70
CA PRO A 29 4.80 -5.60 -2.50
C PRO A 29 4.27 -6.90 -1.87
N MET A 30 5.18 -7.70 -1.34
CA MET A 30 4.90 -8.93 -0.59
C MET A 30 5.83 -9.07 0.61
N LEU A 31 5.47 -9.98 1.54
CA LEU A 31 6.21 -10.14 2.80
C LEU A 31 7.69 -10.48 2.60
N SER A 32 8.03 -11.24 1.57
CA SER A 32 9.43 -11.57 1.26
C SER A 32 10.29 -10.35 0.90
N ASP A 33 9.67 -9.23 0.51
CA ASP A 33 10.40 -7.99 0.22
C ASP A 33 10.91 -7.29 1.48
N LEU A 34 10.39 -7.69 2.65
CA LEU A 34 10.87 -7.29 3.97
C LEU A 34 11.98 -8.21 4.49
N ARG A 35 12.44 -9.20 3.73
CA ARG A 35 13.43 -10.17 4.22
C ARG A 35 14.76 -9.52 4.62
N GLU A 36 15.13 -8.42 3.96
CA GLU A 36 16.32 -7.63 4.29
C GLU A 36 16.15 -6.77 5.56
N SER A 37 14.91 -6.62 6.05
CA SER A 37 14.57 -5.85 7.25
C SER A 37 14.77 -6.62 8.57
N GLY A 38 15.40 -7.79 8.51
CA GLY A 38 15.70 -8.64 9.66
C GLY A 38 14.46 -9.35 10.20
N SER A 39 14.18 -9.21 11.50
CA SER A 39 13.08 -9.94 12.14
C SER A 39 11.71 -9.29 11.99
N ILE A 40 11.61 -8.11 11.36
CA ILE A 40 10.36 -7.32 11.29
C ILE A 40 9.24 -8.12 10.62
N GLU A 41 9.52 -8.83 9.53
CA GLU A 41 8.54 -9.67 8.83
C GLU A 41 7.89 -10.70 9.78
N GLN A 42 8.70 -11.34 10.62
CA GLN A 42 8.23 -12.36 11.56
C GLN A 42 7.58 -11.73 12.79
N ASP A 43 8.17 -10.64 13.28
CA ASP A 43 7.79 -10.02 14.54
C ASP A 43 6.52 -9.18 14.41
N ALA A 44 6.33 -8.40 13.36
CA ALA A 44 5.19 -7.51 13.26
C ALA A 44 3.84 -8.26 13.44
N ASP A 45 2.93 -7.64 14.19
CA ASP A 45 1.56 -8.15 14.35
C ASP A 45 0.69 -7.77 13.13
N VAL A 46 0.96 -6.60 12.55
CA VAL A 46 0.36 -6.09 11.31
C VAL A 46 1.48 -5.67 10.37
N VAL A 47 1.37 -6.05 9.09
CA VAL A 47 2.22 -5.53 8.02
C VAL A 47 1.32 -4.96 6.94
N ALA A 48 1.52 -3.69 6.62
CA ALA A 48 0.83 -3.01 5.54
C ALA A 48 1.86 -2.47 4.53
N PHE A 49 1.53 -2.56 3.26
CA PHE A 49 2.30 -1.98 2.16
C PHE A 49 1.51 -0.86 1.48
N ILE A 50 2.22 0.07 0.87
CA ILE A 50 1.65 1.11 0.03
C ILE A 50 2.04 0.77 -1.41
N HIS A 51 1.08 0.64 -2.29
CA HIS A 51 1.29 0.41 -3.72
C HIS A 51 0.53 1.46 -4.54
N ARG A 52 1.16 1.96 -5.59
CA ARG A 52 0.57 2.94 -6.52
C ARG A 52 0.76 2.45 -7.94
N GLU A 53 -0.28 1.87 -8.52
CA GLU A 53 -0.22 1.28 -9.86
C GLU A 53 0.08 2.34 -10.94
N ASP A 54 -0.45 3.55 -10.75
CA ASP A 54 -0.25 4.72 -11.63
C ASP A 54 1.19 5.25 -11.66
N ARG A 55 2.09 4.68 -10.83
CA ARG A 55 3.55 4.92 -10.88
C ARG A 55 4.29 3.96 -11.80
N TYR A 56 3.69 2.82 -12.13
CA TYR A 56 4.35 1.74 -12.87
C TYR A 56 3.72 1.48 -14.24
N VAL A 57 2.43 1.82 -14.40
CA VAL A 57 1.67 1.57 -15.63
C VAL A 57 1.03 2.87 -16.08
N ASP A 58 1.26 3.26 -17.32
CA ASP A 58 0.60 4.42 -17.92
C ASP A 58 -0.86 4.11 -18.35
N PRO A 59 -1.69 5.12 -18.62
CA PRO A 59 -3.09 4.91 -18.98
C PRO A 59 -3.30 4.02 -20.23
N GLU A 60 -2.43 4.12 -21.23
CA GLU A 60 -2.56 3.35 -22.47
C GLU A 60 -2.27 1.86 -22.24
N ALA A 61 -1.20 1.57 -21.49
CA ALA A 61 -0.83 0.22 -21.08
C ALA A 61 -1.89 -0.39 -20.15
N TRP A 62 -2.49 0.42 -19.27
CA TRP A 62 -3.57 -0.01 -18.39
C TRP A 62 -4.82 -0.41 -19.17
N GLU A 63 -5.31 0.45 -20.07
CA GLU A 63 -6.50 0.20 -20.90
C GLU A 63 -6.37 -1.11 -21.70
N LYS A 64 -5.18 -1.37 -22.25
CA LYS A 64 -4.88 -2.62 -22.97
C LYS A 64 -4.96 -3.85 -22.07
N ARG A 65 -4.56 -3.73 -20.79
CA ARG A 65 -4.52 -4.85 -19.83
C ARG A 65 -5.88 -5.06 -19.13
N TYR A 66 -6.60 -3.98 -18.87
CA TYR A 66 -7.85 -3.96 -18.11
C TYR A 66 -8.90 -3.06 -18.80
N PRO A 67 -9.42 -3.43 -19.99
CA PRO A 67 -10.29 -2.57 -20.80
C PRO A 67 -11.65 -2.27 -20.17
N THR A 68 -11.98 -2.90 -19.04
CA THR A 68 -13.23 -2.68 -18.30
C THR A 68 -13.02 -1.96 -16.98
N GLN A 69 -11.77 -1.57 -16.64
CA GLN A 69 -11.43 -0.92 -15.39
C GLN A 69 -10.90 0.49 -15.63
N GLU A 70 -11.41 1.45 -14.87
CA GLU A 70 -10.88 2.81 -14.88
C GLU A 70 -9.41 2.84 -14.46
N TYR A 71 -8.63 3.70 -15.11
CA TYR A 71 -7.23 3.91 -14.77
C TYR A 71 -7.11 4.43 -13.32
N PRO A 72 -6.32 3.78 -12.45
CA PRO A 72 -6.24 4.11 -11.03
C PRO A 72 -5.37 5.36 -10.75
N ALA A 73 -5.62 6.45 -11.47
CA ALA A 73 -4.92 7.71 -11.29
C ALA A 73 -5.02 8.22 -9.84
N ASN A 74 -3.87 8.49 -9.24
CA ASN A 74 -3.73 8.94 -7.85
C ASN A 74 -4.35 7.99 -6.82
N ILE A 75 -4.56 6.71 -7.16
CA ILE A 75 -5.08 5.73 -6.21
C ILE A 75 -3.91 4.98 -5.57
N ALA A 76 -3.86 5.02 -4.23
CA ALA A 76 -2.95 4.21 -3.45
C ALA A 76 -3.68 3.01 -2.84
N ASP A 77 -3.18 1.82 -3.11
CA ASP A 77 -3.60 0.59 -2.47
C ASP A 77 -2.79 0.37 -1.18
N ILE A 78 -3.48 0.45 -0.03
CA ILE A 78 -2.94 0.04 1.27
C ILE A 78 -3.21 -1.46 1.44
N ILE A 79 -2.17 -2.27 1.30
CA ILE A 79 -2.25 -3.73 1.30
C ILE A 79 -1.89 -4.25 2.68
N VAL A 80 -2.87 -4.70 3.46
CA VAL A 80 -2.66 -5.41 4.72
C VAL A 80 -2.25 -6.84 4.42
N ALA A 81 -0.95 -7.08 4.28
CA ALA A 81 -0.37 -8.38 3.93
C ALA A 81 -0.29 -9.35 5.10
N LYS A 82 -0.26 -8.84 6.34
CA LYS A 82 -0.27 -9.65 7.56
C LYS A 82 -1.12 -8.98 8.62
N HIS A 83 -1.94 -9.78 9.30
CA HIS A 83 -2.68 -9.34 10.48
C HIS A 83 -2.89 -10.55 11.39
N ARG A 84 -2.20 -10.61 12.55
CA ARG A 84 -2.26 -11.78 13.44
C ARG A 84 -3.65 -12.01 14.06
N ASN A 85 -4.44 -10.94 14.22
CA ASN A 85 -5.70 -10.96 14.95
C ASN A 85 -6.90 -10.52 14.08
N GLY A 86 -6.79 -10.59 12.75
CA GLY A 86 -7.92 -10.24 11.88
C GLY A 86 -7.62 -10.44 10.41
N ARG A 87 -8.48 -9.85 9.56
CA ARG A 87 -8.42 -10.05 8.12
C ARG A 87 -7.25 -9.30 7.48
N THR A 88 -6.66 -9.92 6.46
CA THR A 88 -5.85 -9.26 5.44
C THR A 88 -6.75 -8.68 4.36
N GLY A 89 -6.22 -7.80 3.51
CA GLY A 89 -7.01 -7.16 2.45
C GLY A 89 -6.35 -5.91 1.88
N GLY A 90 -7.04 -5.26 0.94
CA GLY A 90 -6.63 -3.99 0.36
C GLY A 90 -7.64 -2.89 0.70
N ILE A 91 -7.13 -1.69 0.96
CA ILE A 91 -7.93 -0.47 1.14
C ILE A 91 -7.44 0.54 0.10
N LYS A 92 -8.37 1.11 -0.68
CA LYS A 92 -8.04 2.14 -1.67
C LYS A 92 -8.19 3.52 -1.05
N LEU A 93 -7.14 4.33 -1.18
CA LEU A 93 -7.12 5.73 -0.75
C LEU A 93 -6.78 6.62 -1.94
N TYR A 94 -7.26 7.86 -1.91
CA TYR A 94 -6.80 8.89 -2.84
C TYR A 94 -5.46 9.46 -2.35
N PHE A 95 -4.50 9.62 -3.25
CA PHE A 95 -3.19 10.20 -2.96
C PHE A 95 -3.06 11.58 -3.58
N GLN A 96 -3.12 12.61 -2.75
CA GLN A 96 -2.98 13.99 -3.17
C GLN A 96 -1.49 14.35 -3.31
N GLU A 97 -0.97 14.21 -4.53
CA GLU A 97 0.47 14.29 -4.83
C GLU A 97 1.13 15.58 -4.37
N ARG A 98 0.45 16.72 -4.53
CA ARG A 98 0.95 18.04 -4.14
C ARG A 98 1.31 18.14 -2.65
N PHE A 99 0.65 17.37 -1.79
CA PHE A 99 0.82 17.43 -0.34
C PHE A 99 1.35 16.13 0.27
N VAL A 100 1.61 15.10 -0.55
CA VAL A 100 2.03 13.77 -0.08
C VAL A 100 1.04 13.23 0.97
N LYS A 101 -0.25 13.39 0.69
CA LYS A 101 -1.35 13.11 1.63
C LYS A 101 -2.21 11.98 1.12
N PHE A 102 -2.58 11.06 2.01
CA PHE A 102 -3.59 10.04 1.76
C PHE A 102 -4.93 10.52 2.31
N GLU A 103 -5.98 10.39 1.51
CA GLU A 103 -7.34 10.79 1.85
C GLU A 103 -8.32 9.67 1.56
N ASP A 104 -9.45 9.67 2.26
CA ASP A 104 -10.51 8.70 2.01
C ASP A 104 -11.07 8.89 0.60
N LEU A 105 -11.15 7.79 -0.13
CA LEU A 105 -11.56 7.80 -1.54
C LEU A 105 -13.01 8.28 -1.71
N GLU A 106 -13.88 7.95 -0.75
CA GLU A 106 -15.29 8.35 -0.76
C GLU A 106 -15.48 9.87 -0.70
N ILE A 107 -14.62 10.57 0.06
CA ILE A 107 -14.68 12.04 0.20
C ILE A 107 -14.35 12.70 -1.14
N TYR A 108 -13.34 12.18 -1.85
CA TYR A 108 -12.92 12.75 -3.14
C TYR A 108 -13.92 12.51 -4.27
N GLN A 109 -14.62 11.36 -4.27
CA GLN A 109 -15.67 11.06 -5.25
C GLN A 109 -16.89 11.98 -5.09
N GLN A 110 -17.16 12.52 -3.90
CA GLN A 110 -18.25 13.48 -3.68
C GLN A 110 -17.91 14.90 -4.18
N ASP A 111 -16.67 15.35 -3.98
CA ASP A 111 -16.24 16.69 -4.40
C ASP A 111 -16.12 16.82 -5.93
N SER A 112 -15.76 15.73 -6.62
CA SER A 112 -15.64 15.71 -8.09
C SER A 112 -16.99 15.68 -8.83
N VAL A 113 -18.08 15.36 -8.13
CA VAL A 113 -19.46 15.41 -8.67
C VAL A 113 -20.14 16.76 -8.38
N SER A 114 -19.57 17.56 -7.47
CA SER A 114 -20.12 18.83 -7.00
C SER A 114 -19.50 20.07 -7.67
N ALA A 115 -18.58 19.87 -8.63
CA ALA A 115 -17.82 20.91 -9.34
C ALA A 115 -18.20 21.01 -10.82
#